data_AF-A0A2L2YYU9-F1
#
_entry.id   AF-A0A2L2YYU9-F1
#
_cell.length_a   1.000
_cell.length_b   1.000
_cell.length_c   1.000
_cell.angle_alpha   90.00
_cell.angle_beta   90.00
_cell.angle_gamma   90.00
#
_symmetry.space_group_name_H-M   'P 1'
#
loop_
_entity.id
_entity.type
_entity.pdbx_description
1 polymer ?
#
loop_
_entity_poly.entity_id
_entity_poly.type
_entity_poly.pdbx_seq_one_letter_code
_entity_poly.pdbx_strand_id
1 'polypeptide(L)'
;FNKLRFLLQCLEYIDNNLRKLNSRLFVIRGQPADVFPRLFKLWKTTHLTFEKDPEPYGRIRDLNITTMAQENGVNVITRTSHTLYDLEKIIEKNGGKSPMTYKQFHKI
;
A
#
# COMPACT_ATOMS: atom_id res chain seq x y z
N PHE A 1 -18.20 -18.16 -3.81
CA PHE A 1 -18.09 -16.69 -3.74
C PHE A 1 -16.98 -16.22 -4.66
N ASN A 2 -17.28 -15.31 -5.60
CA ASN A 2 -16.36 -14.91 -6.67
C ASN A 2 -15.50 -13.72 -6.22
N LYS A 3 -14.17 -13.89 -6.12
CA LYS A 3 -13.21 -12.87 -5.66
C LYS A 3 -13.29 -11.57 -6.48
N LEU A 4 -13.49 -11.66 -7.80
CA LEU A 4 -13.61 -10.48 -8.65
C LEU A 4 -14.88 -9.69 -8.36
N ARG A 5 -16.01 -10.37 -8.11
CA ARG A 5 -17.26 -9.69 -7.74
C ARG A 5 -17.11 -8.93 -6.43
N PHE A 6 -16.47 -9.55 -5.43
CA PHE A 6 -16.21 -8.90 -4.15
C PHE A 6 -15.34 -7.65 -4.33
N LEU A 7 -14.25 -7.73 -5.10
CA LEU A 7 -13.38 -6.59 -5.38
C LEU A 7 -14.15 -5.42 -6.02
N LEU A 8 -14.96 -5.68 -7.05
CA LEU A 8 -15.75 -4.63 -7.71
C LEU A 8 -16.73 -3.96 -6.75
N GLN A 9 -17.39 -4.73 -5.88
CA GLN A 9 -18.28 -4.20 -4.85
C GLN A 9 -17.53 -3.34 -3.83
N CYS A 10 -16.32 -3.73 -3.43
CA CYS A 10 -15.47 -2.91 -2.56
C CYS A 10 -15.07 -1.58 -3.22
N LEU A 11 -14.69 -1.60 -4.50
CA LEU A 11 -14.33 -0.38 -5.24
C LEU A 11 -15.52 0.59 -5.37
N GLU A 12 -16.71 0.05 -5.67
CA GLU A 12 -17.94 0.85 -5.73
C GLU A 12 -18.29 1.45 -4.37
N TYR A 13 -18.15 0.66 -3.30
CA TYR A 13 -18.37 1.14 -1.93
C TYR A 13 -17.40 2.26 -1.54
N ILE A 14 -16.12 2.13 -1.92
CA ILE A 14 -15.11 3.18 -1.70
C ILE A 14 -15.46 4.46 -2.48
N ASP A 15 -15.79 4.36 -3.77
CA ASP A 15 -16.18 5.53 -4.58
C ASP A 15 -17.39 6.25 -3.98
N ASN A 16 -18.42 5.50 -3.58
CA ASN A 16 -19.62 6.05 -2.95
C ASN A 16 -19.31 6.78 -1.64
N ASN A 17 -18.37 6.29 -0.82
CA ASN A 17 -17.97 7.00 0.39
C ASN A 17 -17.09 8.21 0.13
N LEU A 18 -16.19 8.17 -0.86
CA LEU A 18 -15.39 9.33 -1.26
C LEU A 18 -16.27 10.46 -1.82
N ARG A 19 -17.35 10.13 -2.55
CA ARG A 19 -18.33 11.11 -3.05
C ARG A 19 -19.03 11.88 -1.94
N LYS A 20 -19.30 11.25 -0.80
CA LYS A 20 -19.85 11.94 0.38
C LYS A 20 -18.89 12.98 0.96
N LEU A 21 -17.59 12.86 0.67
CA LEU A 21 -16.54 13.79 1.07
C LEU A 21 -16.15 14.76 -0.06
N ASN A 22 -17.00 14.94 -1.08
CA ASN A 22 -16.72 15.73 -2.29
C ASN A 22 -15.47 15.28 -3.06
N SER A 23 -15.11 14.00 -2.94
CA SER A 23 -14.03 13.36 -3.69
C SER A 23 -14.59 12.23 -4.57
N ARG A 24 -13.73 11.43 -5.19
CA ARG A 24 -14.11 10.22 -5.93
C ARG A 24 -12.93 9.27 -6.09
N LEU A 25 -13.22 8.00 -6.37
CA LEU A 25 -12.22 7.01 -6.71
C LEU A 25 -11.85 7.10 -8.20
N PHE A 26 -10.55 7.03 -8.49
CA PHE A 26 -10.01 6.89 -9.83
C PHE A 26 -9.41 5.50 -9.99
N VAL A 27 -10.11 4.62 -10.72
CA VAL A 27 -9.61 3.28 -11.06
C VAL A 27 -8.83 3.35 -12.37
N ILE A 28 -7.51 3.49 -12.27
CA ILE A 28 -6.63 3.61 -13.44
C ILE A 28 -6.23 2.22 -13.93
N ARG A 29 -6.42 1.95 -15.22
CA ARG A 29 -6.03 0.68 -15.86
C ARG A 29 -4.63 0.81 -16.47
N GLY A 30 -3.79 -0.19 -16.23
CA GLY A 30 -2.43 -0.27 -16.77
C GLY A 30 -1.44 -0.78 -15.74
N GLN A 31 -0.18 -0.94 -16.14
CA GLN A 31 0.89 -1.30 -15.22
C GLN A 31 1.32 -0.07 -14.41
N PRO A 32 1.58 -0.21 -13.09
CA PRO A 32 2.06 0.89 -12.25
C PRO A 32 3.26 1.62 -12.85
N ALA A 33 4.21 0.88 -13.43
CA ALA A 33 5.44 1.42 -13.99
C ALA A 33 5.20 2.41 -15.15
N ASP A 34 4.14 2.22 -15.94
CA ASP A 34 3.80 3.11 -17.06
C ASP A 34 2.87 4.24 -16.61
N VAL A 35 1.95 3.92 -15.70
CA VAL A 35 0.88 4.81 -15.30
C VAL A 35 1.39 5.91 -14.38
N PHE A 36 2.19 5.57 -13.35
CA PHE A 36 2.62 6.53 -12.34
C PHE A 36 3.42 7.70 -12.90
N PRO A 37 4.48 7.51 -13.73
CA PRO A 37 5.25 8.63 -14.27
C PRO A 37 4.39 9.60 -15.07
N ARG A 38 3.46 9.06 -15.88
CA ARG A 38 2.50 9.87 -16.64
C ARG A 38 1.60 10.68 -15.72
N LEU A 39 1.06 10.07 -14.67
CA LEU A 39 0.16 10.74 -13.73
C LEU A 39 0.87 11.80 -12.89
N PHE A 40 2.09 11.53 -12.43
CA PHE A 40 2.86 12.52 -11.66
C PHE A 40 3.05 13.81 -12.46
N LYS A 41 3.38 13.70 -13.75
CA LYS A 41 3.52 14.86 -14.64
C LYS A 41 2.17 15.53 -14.92
N LEU A 42 1.14 14.75 -15.27
CA LEU A 42 -0.17 15.29 -15.65
C LEU A 42 -0.87 16.01 -14.50
N TRP A 43 -0.78 15.45 -13.29
CA TRP A 43 -1.45 15.98 -12.10
C TRP A 43 -0.55 16.90 -11.28
N LYS A 44 0.71 17.08 -11.67
CA LYS A 44 1.72 17.84 -10.90
C LYS A 44 1.81 17.32 -9.46
N THR A 45 1.80 16.00 -9.31
CA THR A 45 1.80 15.33 -8.00
C THR A 45 3.08 15.65 -7.25
N THR A 46 2.97 15.99 -5.97
CA THR A 46 4.13 16.20 -5.07
C THR A 46 4.23 15.14 -3.98
N HIS A 47 3.11 14.46 -3.69
CA HIS A 47 3.03 13.45 -2.64
C HIS A 47 2.26 12.23 -3.13
N LEU A 48 2.78 11.04 -2.84
CA LEU A 48 2.11 9.76 -3.01
C LEU A 48 2.03 9.05 -1.66
N THR A 49 0.84 8.57 -1.30
CA THR A 49 0.62 7.86 -0.04
C THR A 49 -0.02 6.51 -0.26
N PHE A 50 0.45 5.49 0.44
CA PHE A 50 -0.18 4.17 0.44
C PHE A 50 0.11 3.40 1.74
N GLU A 51 -0.71 2.40 2.02
CA GLU A 51 -0.51 1.48 3.14
C GLU A 51 0.62 0.49 2.82
N LYS A 52 1.49 0.23 3.79
CA LYS A 52 2.62 -0.70 3.64
C LYS A 52 2.11 -2.14 3.54
N ASP A 53 2.56 -2.84 2.51
CA ASP A 53 2.24 -4.24 2.30
C ASP A 53 3.40 -5.14 2.76
N PRO A 54 3.24 -5.95 3.82
CA PRO A 54 4.32 -6.78 4.33
C PRO A 54 4.61 -8.02 3.49
N GLU A 55 3.76 -8.38 2.52
CA GLU A 55 3.94 -9.57 1.68
C GLU A 55 5.14 -9.44 0.73
N PRO A 56 5.81 -10.55 0.34
CA PRO A 56 7.01 -10.49 -0.49
C PRO A 56 6.82 -9.71 -1.81
N TYR A 57 5.70 -9.93 -2.50
CA TYR A 57 5.37 -9.19 -3.72
C TYR A 57 5.08 -7.71 -3.42
N GLY A 58 4.33 -7.44 -2.35
CA GLY A 58 4.03 -6.09 -1.88
C GLY A 58 5.28 -5.27 -1.63
N ARG A 59 6.27 -5.82 -0.92
CA ARG A 59 7.55 -5.16 -0.64
C ARG A 59 8.33 -4.78 -1.90
N ILE A 60 8.41 -5.69 -2.87
CA ILE A 60 9.12 -5.44 -4.14
C ILE A 60 8.39 -4.34 -4.93
N ARG A 61 7.06 -4.42 -5.02
CA ARG A 61 6.22 -3.42 -5.68
C ARG A 61 6.40 -2.04 -5.02
N ASP A 62 6.28 -1.98 -3.71
CA ASP A 62 6.31 -0.74 -2.93
C ASP A 62 7.70 -0.08 -3.03
N LEU A 63 8.78 -0.88 -3.01
CA LEU A 63 10.14 -0.39 -3.27
C LEU A 63 10.27 0.22 -4.66
N ASN A 64 9.82 -0.49 -5.70
CA ASN A 64 9.90 -0.02 -7.09
C ASN A 64 9.09 1.27 -7.30
N ILE A 65 7.87 1.35 -6.74
CA ILE A 65 7.03 2.55 -6.80
C ILE A 65 7.69 3.70 -6.04
N THR A 66 8.29 3.43 -4.88
CA THR A 66 8.94 4.45 -4.06
C THR A 66 10.13 5.06 -4.78
N THR A 67 11.01 4.23 -5.34
CA THR A 67 12.16 4.67 -6.14
C THR A 67 11.68 5.52 -7.33
N MET A 68 10.71 5.02 -8.10
CA MET A 68 10.16 5.73 -9.25
C MET A 68 9.54 7.10 -8.88
N ALA A 69 8.82 7.17 -7.77
CA ALA A 69 8.24 8.41 -7.29
C ALA A 69 9.34 9.42 -6.90
N GLN A 70 10.37 8.97 -6.16
CA GLN A 70 11.49 9.82 -5.75
C GLN A 70 12.29 10.35 -6.96
N GLU A 71 12.53 9.52 -7.97
CA GLU A 71 13.17 9.93 -9.24
C GLU A 71 12.37 11.01 -9.98
N ASN A 72 11.06 11.06 -9.79
CA ASN A 72 10.17 12.08 -10.34
C ASN A 72 9.90 13.26 -9.39
N GLY A 73 10.65 13.35 -8.28
CA GLY A 73 10.50 14.44 -7.29
C GLY A 73 9.22 14.35 -6.45
N VAL A 74 8.62 13.16 -6.36
CA VAL A 74 7.41 12.90 -5.58
C VAL A 74 7.78 12.28 -4.23
N ASN A 75 7.35 12.93 -3.14
CA ASN A 75 7.55 12.40 -1.80
C ASN A 75 6.60 11.23 -1.52
N VAL A 76 7.13 10.13 -1.00
CA VAL A 76 6.35 8.94 -0.67
C VAL A 76 6.16 8.82 0.84
N ILE A 77 4.90 8.67 1.27
CA ILE A 77 4.55 8.48 2.68
C ILE A 77 3.82 7.16 2.83
N THR A 78 4.39 6.24 3.61
CA THR A 78 3.78 4.94 3.89
C THR A 78 3.46 4.79 5.37
N ARG A 79 2.41 4.00 5.67
CA ARG A 79 1.98 3.69 7.04
C ARG A 79 1.57 2.21 7.15
N THR A 80 1.89 1.60 8.28
CA THR A 80 1.39 0.27 8.63
C THR A 80 0.02 0.42 9.29
N SER A 81 -1.03 -0.08 8.64
CA SER A 81 -2.39 -0.11 9.20
C SER A 81 -3.13 -1.44 8.95
N HIS A 82 -2.60 -2.32 8.09
CA HIS A 82 -3.22 -3.60 7.75
C HIS A 82 -3.06 -4.62 8.89
N THR A 83 -1.93 -4.56 9.58
CA THR A 83 -1.62 -5.37 10.76
C THR A 83 -1.64 -4.50 12.00
N LEU A 84 -2.08 -5.08 13.13
CA LEU A 84 -2.08 -4.39 14.43
C LEU A 84 -0.68 -3.94 14.87
N TYR A 85 0.34 -4.66 14.42
CA TYR A 85 1.74 -4.40 14.74
C TYR A 85 2.57 -4.29 13.47
N ASP A 86 3.64 -3.52 13.56
CA ASP A 86 4.68 -3.50 12.55
C ASP A 86 5.52 -4.78 12.65
N LEU A 87 5.43 -5.64 11.62
CA LEU A 87 6.10 -6.94 11.61
C LEU A 87 7.62 -6.81 11.66
N GLU A 88 8.19 -5.74 11.10
CA GLU A 88 9.64 -5.50 11.17
C GLU A 88 10.08 -5.24 12.62
N LYS A 89 9.29 -4.47 13.37
CA LYS A 89 9.55 -4.21 14.80
C LYS A 89 9.42 -5.48 15.64
N ILE A 90 8.47 -6.36 15.31
CA ILE A 90 8.33 -7.66 15.98
C ILE A 90 9.58 -8.53 15.73
N ILE A 91 10.03 -8.61 14.48
CA ILE A 91 11.23 -9.39 14.11
C ILE A 91 12.48 -8.82 14.79
N GLU A 92 12.65 -7.50 14.80
CA GLU A 92 13.76 -6.81 15.46
C GLU A 92 13.81 -7.14 16.96
N LYS A 93 12.68 -7.00 17.66
CA LYS A 93 12.56 -7.35 19.09
C LYS A 93 12.87 -8.83 19.37
N ASN A 94 12.63 -9.72 18.41
CA ASN A 94 12.92 -11.15 18.53
C ASN A 94 14.32 -11.52 17.99
N GLY A 95 15.28 -10.58 18.05
CA GLY A 95 16.67 -10.81 17.67
C GLY A 95 16.87 -11.04 16.17
N GLY A 96 16.07 -10.38 15.34
CA GLY A 96 16.13 -10.46 13.88
C GLY A 96 15.51 -11.74 13.29
N LYS A 97 14.78 -12.52 14.09
CA LYS A 97 14.14 -13.77 13.65
C LYS A 97 12.63 -13.68 13.78
N SER A 98 11.90 -14.26 12.83
CA SER A 98 10.44 -14.40 12.96
C SER A 98 10.08 -15.37 14.09
N PRO A 99 9.10 -15.05 14.96
CA PRO A 99 8.62 -16.00 15.95
C PRO A 99 7.98 -17.20 15.25
N MET A 100 8.41 -18.41 15.61
CA MET A 100 7.95 -19.65 14.98
C MET A 100 6.80 -20.32 15.74
N THR A 101 6.46 -19.79 16.91
CA THR A 101 5.33 -20.26 17.73
C THR A 101 4.50 -19.08 18.21
N TYR A 102 3.20 -19.30 18.38
CA TYR A 102 2.31 -18.28 18.93
C TYR A 102 2.72 -17.83 20.34
N LYS A 103 3.22 -18.77 21.16
CA LYS A 103 3.73 -18.46 22.51
C LYS A 103 4.94 -17.52 22.48
N GLN A 104 5.82 -17.63 21.48
CA GLN A 104 6.92 -16.69 21.29
C GLN A 104 6.38 -15.34 20.84
N PHE A 105 5.51 -15.33 19.84
CA PHE A 105 4.89 -14.10 19.33
C PHE A 105 4.21 -13.28 20.44
N HIS A 106 3.44 -13.93 21.31
CA HIS A 106 2.75 -13.28 22.43
C HIS A 106 3.70 -12.69 23.49
N LYS A 107 4.96 -13.12 23.54
CA LYS A 107 5.96 -12.63 24.52
C LYS A 107 6.76 -11.42 24.02
N ILE A 108 6.64 -11.08 22.74
CA ILE A 108 7.32 -9.94 22.09
C ILE A 108 6.57 -8.63 22.38
#